data_AF-A0A9E0F7S1-F1
#
_entry.id   AF-A0A9E0F7S1-F1
#
_cell.length_a   1.000
_cell.length_b   1.000
_cell.length_c   1.000
_cell.angle_alpha   90.00
_cell.angle_beta   90.00
_cell.angle_gamma   90.00
#
_symmetry.space_group_name_H-M   'P 1'
#
loop_
_entity.id
_entity.type
_entity.pdbx_description
1 polymer ?
#
loop_
_entity_poly.entity_id
_entity_poly.type
_entity_poly.pdbx_seq_one_letter_code
_entity_poly.pdbx_strand_id
1 'polypeptide(L)'
;MKNRILTYRKYIDSLLQSEEDCDWKYIKQEHLTQVAFFQHERLVHLIVTITFAILELLTVCAYVIVGAIDSALSMPLLVLAIAILILLVPYIKHYYLLENEVQKMYKQYDRICEKERKL
;
A
#
# COMPACT_ATOMS: atom_id res chain seq x y z
N MET A 1 -10.92 3.74 -0.23
CA MET A 1 -9.91 4.79 -0.06
C MET A 1 -9.44 5.45 -1.37
N LYS A 2 -9.31 4.67 -2.46
CA LYS A 2 -8.89 5.13 -3.79
C LYS A 2 -9.56 6.42 -4.29
N ASN A 3 -10.89 6.55 -4.14
CA ASN A 3 -11.63 7.74 -4.59
C ASN A 3 -11.26 9.00 -3.80
N ARG A 4 -10.94 8.88 -2.51
CA ARG A 4 -10.52 10.02 -1.67
C ARG A 4 -9.17 10.58 -2.09
N ILE A 5 -8.20 9.69 -2.37
CA ILE A 5 -6.89 10.06 -2.94
C ILE A 5 -7.08 10.75 -4.28
N LEU A 6 -7.89 10.19 -5.17
CA LEU A 6 -8.09 10.74 -6.51
C LEU A 6 -8.73 12.13 -6.48
N THR A 7 -9.73 12.34 -5.62
CA THR A 7 -10.38 13.65 -5.46
C THR A 7 -9.41 14.67 -4.87
N TYR A 8 -8.69 14.31 -3.80
CA TYR A 8 -7.69 15.19 -3.19
C TYR A 8 -6.53 15.51 -4.16
N ARG A 9 -6.07 14.51 -4.92
CA ARG A 9 -5.03 14.69 -5.93
C ARG A 9 -5.45 15.68 -7.02
N LYS A 10 -6.69 15.54 -7.51
CA LYS A 10 -7.27 16.47 -8.49
C LYS A 10 -7.39 17.89 -7.93
N TYR A 11 -7.78 18.02 -6.66
CA TYR A 11 -7.85 19.32 -5.98
C TYR A 11 -6.47 20.00 -5.88
N ILE A 12 -5.44 19.25 -5.46
CA ILE A 12 -4.05 19.75 -5.43
C ILE A 12 -3.54 20.07 -6.83
N ASP A 13 -3.84 19.24 -7.83
CA ASP A 13 -3.46 19.51 -9.23
C ASP A 13 -4.13 20.79 -9.76
N SER A 14 -5.40 21.05 -9.42
CA SER A 14 -6.07 22.31 -9.79
C SER A 14 -5.47 23.52 -9.08
N LEU A 15 -5.15 23.41 -7.78
CA LEU A 15 -4.47 24.47 -7.02
C LEU A 15 -3.07 24.76 -7.57
N LEU A 16 -2.34 23.73 -7.96
CA LEU A 16 -1.02 23.87 -8.60
C LEU A 16 -1.11 24.52 -9.99
N GLN A 17 -2.26 24.49 -10.66
CA GLN A 17 -2.50 25.16 -11.94
C GLN A 17 -3.01 26.60 -11.79
N SER A 18 -3.67 26.94 -10.69
CA SER A 18 -4.06 28.32 -10.39
C SER A 18 -2.86 29.19 -9.94
N GLU A 19 -2.91 30.48 -10.29
CA GLU A 19 -1.98 31.52 -9.83
C GLU A 19 -2.48 32.22 -8.54
N GLU A 20 -3.51 31.70 -7.89
CA GLU A 20 -4.01 32.25 -6.63
C GLU A 20 -2.95 32.14 -5.52
N ASP A 21 -2.77 33.25 -4.80
CA ASP A 21 -1.92 33.34 -3.61
C ASP A 21 -2.61 32.63 -2.45
N CYS A 22 -2.47 31.31 -2.42
CA CYS A 22 -2.93 30.45 -1.34
C CYS A 22 -1.87 30.34 -0.25
N ASP A 23 -2.29 30.01 0.97
CA ASP A 23 -1.38 29.64 2.06
C ASP A 23 -0.73 28.28 1.77
N TRP A 24 0.31 28.30 0.94
CA TRP A 24 1.08 27.13 0.53
C TRP A 24 1.68 26.38 1.72
N LYS A 25 1.94 27.08 2.83
CA LYS A 25 2.48 26.50 4.05
C LYS A 25 1.43 25.62 4.75
N TYR A 26 0.19 26.10 4.83
CA TYR A 26 -0.94 25.30 5.33
C TYR A 26 -1.21 24.09 4.43
N ILE A 27 -1.31 24.29 3.11
CA ILE A 27 -1.58 23.21 2.14
C ILE A 27 -0.49 22.14 2.17
N LYS A 28 0.79 22.54 2.29
CA LYS A 28 1.91 21.62 2.44
C LYS A 28 1.80 20.77 3.69
N GLN A 29 1.42 21.36 4.82
CA GLN A 29 1.26 20.64 6.08
C GLN A 29 0.09 19.65 6.03
N GLU A 30 -1.03 20.04 5.41
CA GLU A 30 -2.15 19.13 5.16
C GLU A 30 -1.74 17.97 4.23
N HIS A 31 -1.02 18.27 3.13
CA HIS A 31 -0.53 17.26 2.19
C HIS A 31 0.42 16.27 2.83
N LEU A 32 1.34 16.72 3.68
CA LEU A 32 2.24 15.85 4.45
C LEU A 32 1.46 14.93 5.39
N THR A 33 0.41 15.46 6.05
CA THR A 33 -0.45 14.67 6.93
C THR A 33 -1.20 13.58 6.14
N GLN A 34 -1.71 13.92 4.96
CA GLN A 34 -2.34 12.94 4.06
C GLN A 34 -1.35 11.87 3.58
N VAL A 35 -0.13 12.27 3.17
CA VAL A 35 0.93 11.33 2.79
C VAL A 35 1.24 10.38 3.95
N ALA A 36 1.34 10.88 5.18
CA ALA A 36 1.60 10.06 6.37
C ALA A 36 0.50 9.01 6.61
N PHE A 37 -0.78 9.36 6.43
CA PHE A 37 -1.88 8.38 6.54
C PHE A 37 -1.75 7.25 5.51
N PHE A 38 -1.39 7.56 4.27
CA PHE A 38 -1.19 6.53 3.23
C PHE A 38 0.07 5.70 3.45
N GLN A 39 1.13 6.29 4.00
CA GLN A 39 2.31 5.54 4.43
C GLN A 39 1.97 4.54 5.54
N HIS A 40 1.16 4.94 6.53
CA HIS A 40 0.73 4.07 7.62
C HIS A 40 -0.08 2.87 7.08
N GLU A 41 -1.04 3.12 6.19
CA GLU A 41 -1.81 2.04 5.55
C GLU A 41 -0.91 1.08 4.75
N ARG A 42 0.08 1.60 4.00
CA ARG A 42 1.08 0.79 3.29
C ARG A 42 1.89 -0.09 4.24
N LEU A 43 2.34 0.46 5.36
CA LEU A 43 3.11 -0.28 6.37
C LEU A 43 2.28 -1.42 6.97
N VAL A 44 1.03 -1.16 7.36
CA VAL A 44 0.13 -2.19 7.87
C VAL A 44 -0.09 -3.27 6.82
N HIS A 45 -0.32 -2.89 5.55
CA HIS A 45 -0.48 -3.87 4.48
C HIS A 45 0.76 -4.72 4.25
N LEU A 46 1.95 -4.12 4.34
CA LEU A 46 3.22 -4.84 4.24
C LEU A 46 3.36 -5.86 5.36
N ILE A 47 3.12 -5.45 6.61
CA ILE A 47 3.20 -6.33 7.78
C ILE A 47 2.27 -7.52 7.60
N VAL A 48 1.00 -7.27 7.27
CA VAL A 48 0.02 -8.35 7.08
C VAL A 48 0.42 -9.26 5.92
N THR A 49 0.93 -8.72 4.81
CA THR A 49 1.40 -9.52 3.66
C THR A 49 2.59 -10.40 4.03
N ILE A 50 3.56 -9.87 4.79
CA ILE A 50 4.72 -10.63 5.27
C ILE A 50 4.25 -11.74 6.23
N THR A 51 3.32 -11.46 7.12
CA THR A 51 2.75 -12.48 8.02
C THR A 51 2.11 -13.62 7.22
N PHE A 52 1.30 -13.33 6.20
CA PHE A 52 0.74 -14.37 5.33
C PHE A 52 1.81 -15.12 4.52
N ALA A 53 2.84 -14.44 4.03
CA ALA A 53 3.94 -15.09 3.32
C ALA A 53 4.72 -16.06 4.21
N ILE A 54 4.94 -15.72 5.48
CA ILE A 54 5.57 -16.61 6.46
C ILE A 54 4.65 -17.80 6.77
N LEU A 55 3.35 -17.55 6.97
CA LEU A 55 2.38 -18.62 7.20
C LEU A 55 2.29 -19.59 6.00
N GLU A 56 2.33 -19.07 4.77
CA GLU A 56 2.38 -19.88 3.55
C GLU A 56 3.63 -20.76 3.53
N LEU A 57 4.80 -20.17 3.79
CA LEU A 57 6.06 -20.90 3.85
C LEU A 57 6.01 -22.03 4.89
N LEU A 58 5.51 -21.73 6.10
CA LEU A 58 5.35 -22.73 7.17
C LEU A 58 4.38 -23.84 6.77
N THR A 59 3.27 -23.49 6.11
CA THR A 59 2.27 -24.46 5.64
C THR A 59 2.83 -25.38 4.58
N VAL A 60 3.60 -24.85 3.63
CA VAL A 60 4.30 -25.63 2.60
C VAL A 60 5.35 -26.54 3.23
N CYS A 61 6.15 -26.05 4.18
CA CYS A 61 7.12 -26.87 4.91
C CYS A 61 6.43 -28.01 5.66
N ALA A 62 5.33 -27.73 6.36
CA ALA A 62 4.54 -28.73 7.07
C ALA A 62 3.96 -29.77 6.10
N TYR A 63 3.45 -29.34 4.94
CA TYR A 63 2.96 -30.23 3.89
C TYR A 63 4.04 -31.21 3.42
N VAL A 64 5.27 -30.75 3.16
CA VAL A 64 6.38 -31.61 2.71
C VAL A 64 6.78 -32.62 3.79
N ILE A 65 6.91 -32.18 5.04
CA ILE A 65 7.31 -33.06 6.15
C ILE A 65 6.23 -34.09 6.45
N VAL A 66 4.98 -33.64 6.60
CA VAL A 66 3.86 -34.53 6.94
C VAL A 66 3.53 -35.44 5.77
N GLY A 67 3.54 -34.94 4.53
CA GLY A 67 3.35 -35.77 3.35
C GLY A 67 4.37 -36.90 3.20
N ALA A 68 5.57 -36.75 3.78
CA ALA A 68 6.59 -37.80 3.81
C ALA A 68 6.40 -38.85 4.92
N ILE A 69 5.66 -38.51 5.99
CA ILE A 69 5.51 -39.36 7.21
C ILE A 69 4.10 -39.96 7.32
N ASP A 70 3.06 -39.15 7.11
CA ASP A 70 1.65 -39.53 7.24
C ASP A 70 0.79 -38.80 6.19
N SER A 71 0.16 -39.58 5.32
CA SER A 71 -0.64 -39.07 4.21
C SER A 71 -2.01 -38.49 4.62
N ALA A 72 -2.51 -38.78 5.82
CA ALA A 72 -3.86 -38.38 6.24
C ALA A 72 -4.04 -36.84 6.34
N LEU A 73 -3.00 -36.11 6.76
CA LEU A 73 -3.06 -34.65 6.94
C LEU A 73 -2.58 -33.87 5.71
N SER A 74 -2.05 -34.55 4.68
CA SER A 74 -1.50 -33.92 3.47
C SER A 74 -2.55 -33.14 2.67
N MET A 75 -3.75 -33.71 2.51
CA MET A 75 -4.85 -33.09 1.76
C MET A 75 -5.37 -31.80 2.44
N PRO A 76 -5.68 -31.78 3.75
CA PRO A 76 -6.04 -30.54 4.45
C PRO A 76 -4.95 -29.45 4.36
N LEU A 77 -3.67 -29.80 4.49
CA LEU A 77 -2.55 -28.86 4.39
C LEU A 77 -2.43 -28.26 2.99
N LEU A 78 -2.63 -29.06 1.94
CA LEU A 78 -2.65 -28.57 0.56
C LEU A 78 -3.78 -27.55 0.33
N VAL A 79 -4.98 -27.84 0.82
CA VAL A 79 -6.12 -26.92 0.72
C VAL A 79 -5.84 -25.62 1.48
N LEU A 80 -5.23 -25.71 2.66
CA LEU A 80 -4.83 -24.54 3.45
C LEU A 80 -3.79 -23.67 2.72
N ALA A 81 -2.76 -24.28 2.13
CA ALA A 81 -1.76 -23.55 1.34
C ALA A 81 -2.39 -22.82 0.15
N ILE A 82 -3.26 -23.52 -0.61
CA ILE A 82 -3.98 -22.88 -1.73
C ILE A 82 -4.86 -21.71 -1.24
N ALA A 83 -5.53 -21.86 -0.10
CA ALA A 83 -6.35 -20.81 0.46
C ALA A 83 -5.52 -19.57 0.84
N ILE A 84 -4.38 -19.75 1.51
CA ILE A 84 -3.47 -18.66 1.89
C ILE A 84 -2.88 -18.01 0.62
N LEU A 85 -2.51 -18.80 -0.39
CA LEU A 85 -2.00 -18.30 -1.67
C LEU A 85 -3.03 -17.42 -2.41
N ILE A 86 -4.31 -17.83 -2.42
CA ILE A 86 -5.41 -17.02 -2.97
C ILE A 86 -5.55 -15.68 -2.23
N LEU A 87 -5.31 -15.65 -0.92
CA LEU A 87 -5.28 -14.39 -0.16
C LEU A 87 -4.03 -13.55 -0.47
N LEU A 88 -2.88 -14.16 -0.73
CA LEU A 88 -1.63 -13.43 -0.96
C LEU A 88 -1.68 -12.55 -2.22
N VAL A 89 -2.26 -13.07 -3.32
CA VAL A 89 -2.34 -12.38 -4.62
C VAL A 89 -3.04 -10.99 -4.53
N PRO A 90 -4.27 -10.86 -4.00
CA PRO A 90 -4.93 -9.56 -3.88
C PRO A 90 -4.19 -8.63 -2.92
N TYR A 91 -3.54 -9.16 -1.87
CA TYR A 91 -2.75 -8.37 -0.94
C TYR A 91 -1.52 -7.73 -1.61
N ILE A 92 -0.76 -8.50 -2.39
CA ILE A 92 0.37 -7.99 -3.18
C ILE A 92 -0.11 -6.94 -4.19
N LYS A 93 -1.21 -7.20 -4.91
CA LYS A 93 -1.78 -6.25 -5.88
C LYS A 93 -2.20 -4.94 -5.21
N HIS A 94 -2.82 -5.02 -4.03
CA HIS A 94 -3.24 -3.84 -3.28
C HIS A 94 -2.03 -3.02 -2.82
N TYR A 95 -0.98 -3.69 -2.33
CA TYR A 95 0.27 -3.05 -1.93
C TYR A 95 0.89 -2.23 -3.07
N TYR A 96 1.06 -2.82 -4.26
CA TYR A 96 1.59 -2.09 -5.43
C TYR A 96 0.74 -0.90 -5.85
N LEU A 97 -0.58 -1.00 -5.72
CA LEU A 97 -1.48 0.11 -6.03
C LEU A 97 -1.23 1.28 -5.07
N LEU A 98 -1.11 0.99 -3.78
CA LEU A 98 -0.88 2.00 -2.75
C LEU A 98 0.49 2.68 -2.91
N GLU A 99 1.53 1.88 -3.17
CA GLU A 99 2.90 2.34 -3.46
C GLU A 99 2.90 3.37 -4.62
N ASN A 100 2.25 3.02 -5.73
CA ASN A 100 2.19 3.87 -6.93
C ASN A 100 1.44 5.20 -6.69
N GLU A 101 0.39 5.19 -5.86
CA GLU A 101 -0.36 6.41 -5.56
C GLU A 101 0.44 7.34 -4.63
N VAL A 102 1.12 6.79 -3.62
CA VAL A 102 2.00 7.56 -2.72
C VAL A 102 3.17 8.19 -3.50
N GLN A 103 3.76 7.47 -4.47
CA GLN A 103 4.80 8.04 -5.34
C GLN A 103 4.34 9.28 -6.12
N LYS A 104 3.08 9.30 -6.59
CA LYS A 104 2.52 10.47 -7.27
C LYS A 104 2.35 11.65 -6.30
N MET A 105 1.96 11.38 -5.04
CA MET A 105 1.81 12.41 -4.02
C MET A 105 3.16 13.05 -3.64
N TYR A 106 4.27 12.32 -3.67
CA TYR A 106 5.61 12.91 -3.51
C TYR A 106 5.96 13.89 -4.62
N LYS A 107 5.69 13.53 -5.89
CA LYS A 107 5.92 14.46 -7.00
C LYS A 107 5.09 15.74 -6.87
N GLN A 108 3.87 15.65 -6.33
CA GLN A 108 3.07 16.84 -6.04
C GLN A 108 3.66 17.68 -4.91
N TYR A 109 4.20 17.04 -3.87
CA TYR A 109 4.89 17.73 -2.79
C TYR A 109 6.11 18.53 -3.29
N ASP A 110 6.91 17.95 -4.19
CA ASP A 110 8.07 18.62 -4.78
C ASP A 110 7.62 19.88 -5.54
N ARG A 111 6.53 19.78 -6.32
CA ARG A 111 5.94 20.92 -7.05
C ARG A 111 5.40 22.02 -6.11
N ILE A 112 4.81 21.64 -4.97
CA ILE A 112 4.37 22.60 -3.94
C ILE A 112 5.60 23.33 -3.36
N CYS A 113 6.68 22.61 -3.04
CA CYS A 113 7.92 23.20 -2.53
C CYS A 113 8.65 24.10 -3.54
N GLU A 114 8.50 23.84 -4.83
CA GLU A 114 9.03 24.71 -5.89
C GLU A 114 8.23 26.01 -6.01
N LYS A 115 6.89 25.96 -5.91
CA LYS A 115 6.05 27.16 -5.89
C LYS A 115 6.30 28.02 -4.65
N GLU A 116 6.39 27.39 -3.47
CA GLU A 116 6.71 28.07 -2.20
C GLU A 116 8.05 28.81 -2.25
N ARG A 117 9.04 28.32 -3.03
CA ARG A 117 10.34 28.97 -3.19
C ARG A 117 10.39 30.06 -4.26
N LYS A 118 9.38 30.16 -5.13
CA LYS A 118 9.30 31.14 -6.22
C LYS A 118 8.45 32.36 -5.87
N LEU A 119 7.65 32.27 -4.80
CA LEU A 119 6.99 33.39 -4.13
C LEU A 119 7.96 34.01 -3.10
#